data_AF-A0A559MA57-F1
#
_entry.id   AF-A0A559MA57-F1
#
_cell.length_a   1.000
_cell.length_b   1.000
_cell.length_c   1.000
_cell.angle_alpha   90.00
_cell.angle_beta   90.00
_cell.angle_gamma   90.00
#
_symmetry.space_group_name_H-M   'P 1'
#
loop_
_entity.id
_entity.type
_entity.pdbx_description
1 polymer ?
#
loop_
_entity_poly.entity_id
_entity_poly.type
_entity_poly.pdbx_seq_one_letter_code
_entity_poly.pdbx_strand_id
1 'polypeptide(L)'
;MATCTILEYLSRPNPKLSYELGGTSSSLTVNDRWLPIEGVRQWDDFTFDALYLKYKSSLSKPIPLYDPIQRIKRARLDDIVNEDTVTALVTVNNILPVSNALYETKKGLHYGPGSKIFRMQSDGSPDWGLGVDGAMNDQLYTLRNLCPGDLKTYSKWTADGLLDADWSKYLEDPVLTNKARPLEQAQHYGISLGTRYAWILTDAELVVIRITNSTDARRSPRQAREVSHNRVVSNTSSISQSMSAMSIDNSAYSGRSGSSSGINPASLEIARIPWSAGSSKSSKGKGREMTINLGLYFLAQLASDDCTISTSYPPIYAKSSKVPRAAQPPLPSTPEALEVAPSVYWIPSGEIFWDVIGADINIYIPGATVEQWENEGEPGYRITTATKRDKDELTMMFADLKRDGIEWEKEGGKYIDSKVHQIRSYYGGSYNSYRAS
;
A
#
# COMPACT_ATOMS: atom_id res chain seq x y z
N MET A 1 6.53 -2.43 26.99
CA MET A 1 5.15 -2.34 26.44
C MET A 1 4.58 -3.74 26.37
N ALA A 2 3.27 -3.93 26.56
CA ALA A 2 2.65 -5.23 26.34
C ALA A 2 2.83 -5.66 24.87
N THR A 3 3.06 -6.95 24.63
CA THR A 3 3.19 -7.55 23.29
C THR A 3 2.12 -8.62 23.09
N CYS A 4 1.79 -8.91 21.84
CA CYS A 4 0.95 -10.03 21.43
C CYS A 4 1.46 -10.58 20.09
N THR A 5 0.89 -11.68 19.59
CA THR A 5 1.18 -12.15 18.23
C THR A 5 0.49 -11.25 17.19
N ILE A 6 1.06 -11.15 15.98
CA ILE A 6 0.40 -10.45 14.86
C ILE A 6 -0.99 -11.01 14.59
N LEU A 7 -1.18 -12.32 14.75
CA LEU A 7 -2.50 -12.93 14.62
C LEU A 7 -3.49 -12.39 15.64
N GLU A 8 -3.14 -12.37 16.93
CA GLU A 8 -4.00 -11.80 17.98
C GLU A 8 -4.25 -10.31 17.76
N TYR A 9 -3.23 -9.59 17.31
CA TYR A 9 -3.30 -8.17 17.00
C TYR A 9 -4.30 -7.85 15.88
N LEU A 10 -4.21 -8.57 14.76
CA LEU A 10 -5.07 -8.36 13.58
C LEU A 10 -6.44 -9.05 13.67
N SER A 11 -6.61 -10.05 14.54
CA SER A 11 -7.91 -10.73 14.77
C SER A 11 -8.89 -9.91 15.61
N ARG A 12 -8.53 -8.69 16.01
CA ARG A 12 -9.41 -7.82 16.79
C ARG A 12 -10.61 -7.40 15.95
N PRO A 13 -11.82 -7.39 16.55
CA PRO A 13 -13.00 -6.90 15.86
C PRO A 13 -12.87 -5.41 15.58
N ASN A 14 -13.47 -4.96 14.48
CA ASN A 14 -13.65 -3.54 14.21
C ASN A 14 -14.60 -2.91 15.26
N PRO A 15 -14.53 -1.57 15.47
CA PRO A 15 -15.48 -0.88 16.32
C PRO A 15 -16.90 -1.00 15.76
N LYS A 16 -17.89 -0.97 16.65
CA LYS A 16 -19.30 -0.82 16.26
C LYS A 16 -19.49 0.60 15.74
N LEU A 17 -20.20 0.73 14.63
CA LEU A 17 -20.44 2.01 13.98
C LEU A 17 -21.83 2.54 14.34
N SER A 18 -21.93 3.86 14.45
CA SER A 18 -23.17 4.62 14.49
C SER A 18 -23.33 5.35 13.16
N TYR A 19 -24.57 5.38 12.67
CA TYR A 19 -24.91 6.10 11.45
C TYR A 19 -25.79 7.28 11.81
N GLU A 20 -25.32 8.48 11.51
CA GLU A 20 -26.20 9.65 11.52
C GLU A 20 -26.95 9.70 10.18
N LEU A 21 -28.28 9.69 10.25
CA LEU A 21 -29.17 9.81 9.08
C LEU A 21 -28.97 11.19 8.44
N GLY A 22 -28.02 11.33 7.52
CA GLY A 22 -27.75 12.66 6.94
C GLY A 22 -26.89 12.75 5.69
N GLY A 23 -26.28 11.66 5.22
CA GLY A 23 -25.43 11.71 4.03
C GLY A 23 -26.24 11.74 2.73
N THR A 24 -26.19 12.86 1.99
CA THR A 24 -26.61 12.88 0.59
C THR A 24 -25.65 12.01 -0.24
N SER A 25 -26.21 11.09 -1.02
CA SER A 25 -25.47 10.24 -1.96
C SER A 25 -24.75 11.12 -2.99
N SER A 26 -23.44 11.31 -2.84
CA SER A 26 -22.64 11.81 -3.97
C SER A 26 -22.63 10.76 -5.09
N SER A 27 -22.55 11.20 -6.34
CA SER A 27 -22.43 10.29 -7.48
C SER A 27 -21.18 9.42 -7.38
N LEU A 28 -21.27 8.17 -7.81
CA LEU A 28 -20.09 7.32 -8.02
C LEU A 28 -19.21 7.93 -9.12
N THR A 29 -17.89 7.80 -8.95
CA THR A 29 -16.94 8.16 -10.00
C THR A 29 -17.18 7.28 -11.21
N VAL A 30 -17.29 7.90 -12.38
CA VAL A 30 -17.44 7.21 -13.67
C VAL A 30 -16.39 7.76 -14.63
N ASN A 31 -15.79 6.86 -15.40
CA ASN A 31 -14.90 7.21 -16.50
C ASN A 31 -15.17 6.26 -17.66
N ASP A 32 -15.47 6.80 -18.83
CA ASP A 32 -15.82 6.02 -20.02
C ASP A 32 -14.64 5.24 -20.59
N ARG A 33 -13.42 5.54 -20.14
CA ARG A 33 -12.20 4.79 -20.46
C ARG A 33 -12.05 3.51 -19.67
N TRP A 34 -12.82 3.32 -18.60
CA TRP A 34 -12.75 2.09 -17.82
C TRP A 34 -13.37 0.93 -18.59
N LEU A 35 -12.62 -0.16 -18.70
CA LEU A 35 -13.09 -1.36 -19.37
C LEU A 35 -14.24 -1.97 -18.58
N PRO A 36 -15.35 -2.35 -19.24
CA PRO A 36 -16.38 -3.18 -18.65
C PRO A 36 -15.80 -4.44 -18.01
N ILE A 37 -16.41 -4.90 -16.92
CA ILE A 37 -16.09 -6.19 -16.32
C ILE A 37 -16.93 -7.30 -16.98
N GLU A 38 -16.30 -8.46 -17.20
CA GLU A 38 -16.95 -9.62 -17.80
C GLU A 38 -17.92 -10.33 -16.86
N GLY A 39 -17.73 -10.12 -15.57
CA GLY A 39 -18.56 -10.67 -14.53
C GLY A 39 -17.81 -10.77 -13.22
N VAL A 40 -18.49 -11.30 -12.21
CA VAL A 40 -17.94 -11.52 -10.88
C VAL A 40 -18.19 -12.96 -10.47
N ARG A 41 -17.18 -13.59 -9.88
CA ARG A 41 -17.24 -14.92 -9.29
C ARG A 41 -16.62 -14.91 -7.90
N GLN A 42 -16.94 -15.92 -7.10
CA GLN A 42 -16.37 -16.02 -5.76
C GLN A 42 -14.90 -16.44 -5.81
N TRP A 43 -14.09 -15.83 -4.96
CA TRP A 43 -12.70 -16.19 -4.74
C TRP A 43 -12.62 -17.29 -3.65
N ASP A 44 -12.86 -18.53 -4.06
CA ASP A 44 -13.08 -19.66 -3.13
C ASP A 44 -11.89 -20.03 -2.24
N ASP A 45 -10.66 -19.79 -2.68
CA ASP A 45 -9.46 -20.12 -1.92
C ASP A 45 -8.96 -18.97 -1.01
N PHE A 46 -9.58 -17.78 -1.08
CA PHE A 46 -9.32 -16.67 -0.15
C PHE A 46 -10.05 -16.90 1.19
N THR A 47 -9.58 -17.87 1.95
CA THR A 47 -10.17 -18.27 3.25
C THR A 47 -9.17 -18.10 4.38
N PHE A 48 -9.67 -17.94 5.61
CA PHE A 48 -8.81 -17.81 6.79
C PHE A 48 -7.86 -19.00 6.92
N ASP A 49 -8.37 -20.23 6.79
CA ASP A 49 -7.57 -21.43 6.99
C ASP A 49 -6.45 -21.57 5.96
N ALA A 50 -6.72 -21.32 4.68
CA ALA A 50 -5.71 -21.40 3.62
C ALA A 50 -4.60 -20.36 3.83
N LEU A 51 -4.99 -19.12 4.13
CA LEU A 51 -4.05 -18.01 4.32
C LEU A 51 -3.28 -18.11 5.64
N TYR A 52 -3.94 -18.55 6.72
CA TYR A 52 -3.30 -18.84 8.00
C TYR A 52 -2.23 -19.91 7.83
N LEU A 53 -2.52 -21.01 7.13
CA LEU A 53 -1.52 -22.06 6.89
C LEU A 53 -0.34 -21.55 6.08
N LYS A 54 -0.58 -20.72 5.04
CA LYS A 54 0.47 -20.14 4.21
C LYS A 54 1.38 -19.17 4.99
N TYR A 55 0.81 -18.32 5.85
CA TYR A 55 1.54 -17.24 6.53
C TYR A 55 1.69 -17.44 8.05
N LYS A 56 1.55 -18.68 8.54
CA LYS A 56 1.57 -19.02 9.98
C LYS A 56 2.80 -18.48 10.71
N SER A 57 3.98 -18.60 10.09
CA SER A 57 5.25 -18.15 10.66
C SER A 57 5.25 -16.63 10.87
N SER A 58 4.83 -15.86 9.86
CA SER A 58 4.70 -14.41 9.91
C SER A 58 3.69 -13.97 10.98
N LEU A 59 2.54 -14.63 11.04
CA LEU A 59 1.48 -14.35 12.01
C LEU A 59 1.84 -14.63 13.47
N SER A 60 2.84 -15.48 13.71
CA SER A 60 3.29 -15.85 15.06
C SER A 60 4.33 -14.86 15.61
N LYS A 61 4.80 -13.90 14.82
CA LYS A 61 5.76 -12.89 15.28
C LYS A 61 5.15 -12.00 16.36
N PRO A 62 5.92 -11.60 17.38
CA PRO A 62 5.47 -10.66 18.40
C PRO A 62 5.38 -9.24 17.82
N ILE A 63 4.42 -8.46 18.28
CA ILE A 63 4.25 -7.03 17.92
C ILE A 63 3.80 -6.22 19.16
N PRO A 64 4.22 -4.94 19.30
CA PRO A 64 3.72 -4.06 20.34
C PRO A 64 2.19 -3.91 20.26
N LEU A 65 1.56 -3.95 21.43
CA LEU A 65 0.11 -3.81 21.52
C LEU A 65 -0.33 -2.37 21.19
N TYR A 66 -1.17 -2.22 20.16
CA TYR A 66 -1.87 -0.97 19.85
C TYR A 66 -3.37 -1.23 19.75
N ASP A 67 -4.15 -0.57 20.61
CA ASP A 67 -5.62 -0.65 20.60
C ASP A 67 -6.20 0.71 20.22
N PRO A 68 -6.70 0.87 18.98
CA PRO A 68 -7.28 2.14 18.54
C PRO A 68 -8.71 2.35 19.05
N ILE A 69 -9.42 1.33 19.55
CA ILE A 69 -10.87 1.39 19.77
C ILE A 69 -11.25 2.52 20.73
N GLN A 70 -10.52 2.68 21.83
CA GLN A 70 -10.80 3.75 22.79
C GLN A 70 -10.51 5.14 22.22
N ARG A 71 -9.53 5.26 21.33
CA ARG A 71 -9.18 6.54 20.67
C ARG A 71 -10.23 6.91 19.63
N ILE A 72 -10.69 5.93 18.84
CA ILE A 72 -11.77 6.07 17.87
C ILE A 72 -13.02 6.63 18.56
N LYS A 73 -13.47 5.98 19.64
CA LYS A 73 -14.65 6.41 20.40
C LYS A 73 -14.52 7.83 20.98
N ARG A 74 -13.36 8.15 21.57
CA ARG A 74 -13.12 9.49 22.14
C ARG A 74 -13.10 10.58 21.06
N ALA A 75 -12.62 10.25 19.87
CA ALA A 75 -12.59 11.16 18.73
C ALA A 75 -13.88 11.13 17.89
N ARG A 76 -14.88 10.31 18.27
CA ARG A 76 -16.12 10.09 17.53
C ARG A 76 -15.90 9.68 16.06
N LEU A 77 -14.86 8.90 15.80
CA LEU A 77 -14.59 8.38 14.45
C LEU A 77 -15.50 7.19 14.09
N ASP A 78 -16.23 6.65 15.06
CA ASP A 78 -17.26 5.62 14.89
C ASP A 78 -18.62 6.16 14.42
N ASP A 79 -18.78 7.49 14.35
CA ASP A 79 -19.95 8.15 13.76
C ASP A 79 -19.72 8.40 12.27
N ILE A 80 -20.30 7.56 11.41
CA ILE A 80 -20.11 7.65 9.95
C ILE A 80 -21.11 8.62 9.34
N VAL A 81 -20.58 9.64 8.67
CA VAL A 81 -21.37 10.68 7.99
C VAL A 81 -21.14 10.66 6.48
N ASN A 82 -19.88 10.50 6.05
CA ASN A 82 -19.46 10.55 4.66
C ASN A 82 -18.12 9.79 4.44
N GLU A 83 -17.57 9.85 3.23
CA GLU A 83 -16.31 9.18 2.89
C GLU A 83 -15.10 9.71 3.68
N ASP A 84 -15.08 10.99 4.10
CA ASP A 84 -14.00 11.53 4.92
C ASP A 84 -13.97 10.84 6.29
N THR A 85 -15.15 10.65 6.91
CA THR A 85 -15.24 9.92 8.19
C THR A 85 -14.84 8.45 8.05
N VAL A 86 -15.24 7.78 6.96
CA VAL A 86 -14.78 6.41 6.65
C VAL A 86 -13.26 6.39 6.48
N THR A 87 -12.69 7.35 5.76
CA THR A 87 -11.25 7.45 5.53
C THR A 87 -10.49 7.61 6.84
N ALA A 88 -10.92 8.51 7.72
CA ALA A 88 -10.30 8.71 9.02
C ALA A 88 -10.39 7.46 9.91
N LEU A 89 -11.56 6.82 9.97
CA LEU A 89 -11.78 5.59 10.72
C LEU A 89 -10.89 4.45 10.22
N VAL A 90 -10.95 4.15 8.92
CA VAL A 90 -10.19 3.09 8.25
C VAL A 90 -8.69 3.30 8.42
N THR A 91 -8.22 4.54 8.34
CA THR A 91 -6.81 4.87 8.54
C THR A 91 -6.32 4.40 9.92
N VAL A 92 -7.06 4.72 10.98
CA VAL A 92 -6.67 4.43 12.37
C VAL A 92 -6.94 2.98 12.75
N ASN A 93 -8.05 2.41 12.29
CA ASN A 93 -8.51 1.10 12.71
C ASN A 93 -7.95 -0.06 11.86
N ASN A 94 -7.70 0.19 10.58
CA ASN A 94 -7.36 -0.86 9.63
C ASN A 94 -5.99 -0.65 9.00
N ILE A 95 -5.78 0.48 8.30
CA ILE A 95 -4.54 0.70 7.55
C ILE A 95 -3.33 0.79 8.47
N LEU A 96 -3.37 1.60 9.53
CA LEU A 96 -2.23 1.75 10.43
C LEU A 96 -1.87 0.44 11.16
N PRO A 97 -2.82 -0.30 11.76
CA PRO A 97 -2.51 -1.60 12.34
C PRO A 97 -1.94 -2.61 11.34
N VAL A 98 -2.52 -2.70 10.15
CA VAL A 98 -2.04 -3.63 9.11
C VAL A 98 -0.63 -3.23 8.65
N SER A 99 -0.37 -1.95 8.39
CA SER A 99 0.96 -1.46 8.01
C SER A 99 2.01 -1.73 9.10
N ASN A 100 1.67 -1.57 10.38
CA ASN A 100 2.57 -1.94 11.48
C ASN A 100 2.90 -3.45 11.48
N ALA A 101 1.91 -4.31 11.26
CA ALA A 101 2.13 -5.75 11.16
C ALA A 101 2.91 -6.15 9.90
N LEU A 102 2.71 -5.45 8.79
CA LEU A 102 3.48 -5.64 7.57
C LEU A 102 4.95 -5.26 7.80
N TYR A 103 5.23 -4.15 8.49
CA TYR A 103 6.59 -3.73 8.82
C TYR A 103 7.38 -4.81 9.59
N GLU A 104 6.75 -5.46 10.57
CA GLU A 104 7.36 -6.55 11.35
C GLU A 104 7.62 -7.84 10.52
N THR A 105 6.88 -8.00 9.43
CA THR A 105 6.91 -9.24 8.64
C THR A 105 7.73 -9.10 7.36
N LYS A 106 7.69 -7.94 6.71
CA LYS A 106 8.39 -7.59 5.48
C LYS A 106 8.68 -6.08 5.46
N LYS A 107 9.92 -5.71 5.78
CA LYS A 107 10.35 -4.30 5.83
C LYS A 107 10.04 -3.58 4.52
N GLY A 108 9.53 -2.37 4.63
CA GLY A 108 9.19 -1.51 3.51
C GLY A 108 7.80 -1.71 2.89
N LEU A 109 7.08 -2.77 3.28
CA LEU A 109 5.71 -3.02 2.80
C LEU A 109 4.70 -2.31 3.70
N HIS A 110 3.87 -1.43 3.13
CA HIS A 110 2.86 -0.70 3.90
C HIS A 110 1.71 -0.22 3.03
N TYR A 111 0.53 -0.06 3.63
CA TYR A 111 -0.56 0.68 3.02
C TYR A 111 -0.41 2.18 3.26
N GLY A 112 -0.77 2.98 2.25
CA GLY A 112 -0.76 4.43 2.35
C GLY A 112 -1.64 5.09 1.29
N PRO A 113 -1.76 6.42 1.34
CA PRO A 113 -2.51 7.19 0.36
C PRO A 113 -1.97 6.93 -1.05
N GLY A 114 -2.86 6.73 -2.03
CA GLY A 114 -2.47 6.44 -3.40
C GLY A 114 -1.62 7.54 -4.03
N SER A 115 -1.79 8.79 -3.60
CA SER A 115 -0.97 9.93 -4.00
C SER A 115 0.53 9.78 -3.68
N LYS A 116 0.91 8.93 -2.71
CA LYS A 116 2.30 8.60 -2.36
C LYS A 116 2.82 7.36 -3.08
N ILE A 117 1.92 6.49 -3.52
CA ILE A 117 2.23 5.13 -3.98
C ILE A 117 2.05 5.01 -5.50
N PHE A 118 1.49 6.03 -6.15
CA PHE A 118 1.42 6.12 -7.61
C PHE A 118 1.03 7.52 -8.08
N ARG A 119 1.66 8.02 -9.15
CA ARG A 119 1.10 9.10 -9.98
C ARG A 119 0.82 8.52 -11.36
N MET A 120 -0.41 8.07 -11.60
CA MET A 120 -0.86 7.84 -12.97
C MET A 120 -0.98 9.18 -13.68
N GLN A 121 -0.50 9.25 -14.92
CA GLN A 121 -0.74 10.41 -15.77
C GLN A 121 -2.19 10.34 -16.27
N SER A 122 -3.00 11.34 -15.91
CA SER A 122 -4.33 11.71 -16.46
C SER A 122 -5.59 10.91 -16.11
N ASP A 123 -5.56 9.59 -15.87
CA ASP A 123 -6.80 8.78 -15.72
C ASP A 123 -7.30 8.54 -14.27
N GLY A 124 -6.69 9.25 -13.31
CA GLY A 124 -6.99 9.16 -11.88
C GLY A 124 -6.02 8.25 -11.12
N SER A 125 -5.97 8.43 -9.80
CA SER A 125 -5.19 7.58 -8.89
C SER A 125 -6.13 6.84 -7.95
N PRO A 126 -5.80 5.61 -7.52
CA PRO A 126 -6.53 4.98 -6.44
C PRO A 126 -6.43 5.83 -5.16
N ASP A 127 -7.42 5.76 -4.28
CA ASP A 127 -7.41 6.47 -3.00
C ASP A 127 -6.29 5.94 -2.09
N TRP A 128 -6.05 4.62 -2.17
CA TRP A 128 -5.06 3.91 -1.37
C TRP A 128 -4.22 2.96 -2.24
N GLY A 129 -3.07 2.57 -1.71
CA GLY A 129 -2.23 1.57 -2.34
C GLY A 129 -1.39 0.81 -1.34
N LEU A 130 -0.87 -0.33 -1.78
CA LEU A 130 0.16 -1.08 -1.08
C LEU A 130 1.53 -0.70 -1.66
N GLY A 131 2.31 0.07 -0.92
CA GLY A 131 3.63 0.55 -1.30
C GLY A 131 4.74 -0.39 -0.86
N VAL A 132 5.84 -0.36 -1.60
CA VAL A 132 7.11 -1.00 -1.22
C VAL A 132 8.25 0.01 -1.27
N ASP A 133 8.90 0.23 -0.13
CA ASP A 133 10.09 1.08 -0.02
C ASP A 133 11.22 0.57 -0.93
N GLY A 134 11.97 1.50 -1.53
CA GLY A 134 13.14 1.20 -2.35
C GLY A 134 12.85 0.85 -3.82
N ALA A 135 11.59 0.68 -4.20
CA ALA A 135 11.17 0.65 -5.60
C ALA A 135 10.79 2.06 -6.05
N MET A 136 11.79 2.95 -6.18
CA MET A 136 11.56 4.27 -6.75
C MET A 136 11.14 4.11 -8.22
N ASN A 137 9.96 4.60 -8.55
CA ASN A 137 9.51 4.68 -9.93
C ASN A 137 9.93 6.06 -10.47
N ASP A 138 10.75 6.06 -11.52
CA ASP A 138 10.94 7.21 -12.42
C ASP A 138 11.40 8.54 -11.80
N GLN A 139 12.44 8.52 -10.95
CA GLN A 139 13.09 9.73 -10.36
C GLN A 139 12.18 10.63 -9.52
N LEU A 140 10.89 10.29 -9.39
CA LEU A 140 9.93 10.93 -8.52
C LEU A 140 9.82 10.09 -7.24
N TYR A 141 9.60 10.76 -6.10
CA TYR A 141 9.49 10.14 -4.77
C TYR A 141 8.24 9.27 -4.57
N THR A 142 7.73 8.63 -5.62
CA THR A 142 6.57 7.72 -5.57
C THR A 142 7.02 6.28 -5.43
N LEU A 143 6.40 5.56 -4.50
CA LEU A 143 6.62 4.12 -4.31
C LEU A 143 5.95 3.33 -5.43
N ARG A 144 6.30 2.06 -5.61
CA ARG A 144 5.56 1.15 -6.49
C ARG A 144 4.29 0.66 -5.79
N ASN A 145 3.14 0.78 -6.45
CA ASN A 145 1.89 0.18 -5.99
C ASN A 145 1.81 -1.31 -6.38
N LEU A 146 1.61 -2.19 -5.40
CA LEU A 146 1.39 -3.62 -5.61
C LEU A 146 -0.09 -4.03 -5.56
N CYS A 147 -0.93 -3.19 -4.98
CA CYS A 147 -2.34 -3.50 -4.75
C CYS A 147 -3.13 -2.20 -4.52
N PRO A 148 -3.78 -1.63 -5.56
CA PRO A 148 -4.62 -0.45 -5.42
C PRO A 148 -5.83 -0.72 -4.52
N GLY A 149 -6.24 0.32 -3.81
CA GLY A 149 -7.36 0.32 -2.89
C GLY A 149 -8.28 1.51 -3.11
N ASP A 150 -9.56 1.31 -2.82
CA ASP A 150 -10.59 2.32 -2.92
C ASP A 150 -11.47 2.33 -1.66
N LEU A 151 -11.94 3.51 -1.26
CA LEU A 151 -12.87 3.66 -0.15
C LEU A 151 -14.23 4.10 -0.64
N LYS A 152 -15.27 3.53 -0.06
CA LYS A 152 -16.66 3.91 -0.31
C LYS A 152 -17.43 3.88 1.00
N THR A 153 -18.54 4.58 1.05
CA THR A 153 -19.55 4.36 2.09
C THR A 153 -20.48 3.23 1.67
N TYR A 154 -20.99 2.46 2.63
CA TYR A 154 -21.97 1.39 2.39
C TYR A 154 -23.22 1.90 1.67
N SER A 155 -23.65 3.13 2.02
CA SER A 155 -24.79 3.79 1.37
C SER A 155 -24.54 4.10 -0.10
N LYS A 156 -23.28 4.29 -0.53
CA LYS A 156 -22.91 4.48 -1.93
C LYS A 156 -22.72 3.15 -2.65
N TRP A 157 -22.14 2.16 -1.99
CA TRP A 157 -21.83 0.89 -2.63
C TRP A 157 -21.69 -0.29 -1.66
N THR A 158 -22.18 -1.44 -2.10
CA THR A 158 -21.98 -2.76 -1.48
C THR A 158 -21.90 -3.84 -2.55
N ALA A 159 -21.18 -4.92 -2.24
CA ALA A 159 -21.08 -6.09 -3.09
C ALA A 159 -22.27 -7.06 -3.01
N ASP A 160 -23.29 -6.77 -2.20
CA ASP A 160 -24.49 -7.63 -2.07
C ASP A 160 -25.09 -7.99 -3.43
N GLY A 161 -25.39 -9.25 -3.69
CA GLY A 161 -26.02 -9.68 -4.96
C GLY A 161 -25.15 -9.58 -6.21
N LEU A 162 -23.87 -9.16 -6.14
CA LEU A 162 -22.96 -9.19 -7.31
C LEU A 162 -22.62 -10.62 -7.76
N LEU A 163 -22.59 -11.57 -6.81
CA LEU A 163 -22.33 -12.99 -7.09
C LEU A 163 -23.52 -13.70 -7.76
N ASP A 164 -24.73 -13.19 -7.54
CA ASP A 164 -25.98 -13.76 -8.05
C ASP A 164 -26.50 -13.05 -9.31
N ALA A 165 -25.78 -12.02 -9.77
CA ALA A 165 -26.21 -11.17 -10.88
C ALA A 165 -26.08 -11.87 -12.25
N ASP A 166 -27.04 -11.60 -13.14
CA ASP A 166 -26.97 -12.00 -14.55
C ASP A 166 -26.06 -11.05 -15.34
N TRP A 167 -24.75 -11.32 -15.30
CA TRP A 167 -23.73 -10.51 -15.96
C TRP A 167 -23.88 -10.45 -17.49
N SER A 168 -24.68 -11.32 -18.12
CA SER A 168 -24.95 -11.25 -19.56
C SER A 168 -25.77 -10.02 -19.96
N LYS A 169 -26.54 -9.46 -19.03
CA LYS A 169 -27.39 -8.26 -19.22
C LYS A 169 -26.81 -7.01 -18.58
N TYR A 170 -25.56 -7.10 -18.11
CA TYR A 170 -24.88 -6.05 -17.37
C TYR A 170 -24.96 -4.66 -18.02
N LEU A 171 -24.73 -4.58 -19.34
CA LEU A 171 -24.74 -3.32 -20.09
C LEU A 171 -26.16 -2.77 -20.32
N GLU A 172 -27.18 -3.63 -20.21
CA GLU A 172 -28.59 -3.31 -20.45
C GLU A 172 -29.33 -2.97 -19.14
N ASP A 173 -28.80 -3.41 -17.99
CA ASP A 173 -29.34 -3.12 -16.65
C ASP A 173 -28.60 -1.92 -16.01
N PRO A 174 -29.26 -0.74 -15.89
CA PRO A 174 -28.65 0.43 -15.28
C PRO A 174 -28.28 0.24 -13.79
N VAL A 175 -29.04 -0.59 -13.06
CA VAL A 175 -28.79 -0.86 -11.64
C VAL A 175 -27.50 -1.67 -11.50
N LEU A 176 -27.38 -2.75 -12.28
CA LEU A 176 -26.16 -3.57 -12.28
C LEU A 176 -24.97 -2.79 -12.86
N THR A 177 -25.17 -1.97 -13.90
CA THR A 177 -24.18 -1.02 -14.43
C THR A 177 -23.61 -0.12 -13.33
N ASN A 178 -24.48 0.54 -12.56
CA ASN A 178 -24.03 1.42 -11.47
C ASN A 178 -23.30 0.65 -10.38
N LYS A 179 -23.77 -0.57 -10.07
CA LYS A 179 -23.16 -1.42 -9.04
C LYS A 179 -21.79 -1.96 -9.44
N ALA A 180 -21.53 -2.14 -10.73
CA ALA A 180 -20.22 -2.57 -11.21
C ALA A 180 -19.18 -1.45 -11.26
N ARG A 181 -19.57 -0.16 -11.19
CA ARG A 181 -18.62 0.96 -11.39
C ARG A 181 -17.40 0.91 -10.48
N PRO A 182 -17.52 0.64 -9.17
CA PRO A 182 -16.32 0.52 -8.32
C PRO A 182 -15.43 -0.68 -8.68
N LEU A 183 -16.01 -1.76 -9.23
CA LEU A 183 -15.23 -2.89 -9.74
C LEU A 183 -14.54 -2.59 -11.06
N GLU A 184 -15.19 -1.85 -11.98
CA GLU A 184 -14.55 -1.34 -13.20
C GLU A 184 -13.36 -0.43 -12.85
N GLN A 185 -13.52 0.43 -11.85
CA GLN A 185 -12.47 1.30 -11.33
C GLN A 185 -11.30 0.48 -10.75
N ALA A 186 -11.58 -0.48 -9.86
CA ALA A 186 -10.57 -1.33 -9.28
C ALA A 186 -9.84 -2.19 -10.33
N GLN A 187 -10.56 -2.73 -11.32
CA GLN A 187 -9.98 -3.44 -12.46
C GLN A 187 -9.08 -2.51 -13.29
N HIS A 188 -9.54 -1.29 -13.59
CA HIS A 188 -8.76 -0.32 -14.35
C HIS A 188 -7.45 0.00 -13.63
N TYR A 189 -7.47 0.30 -12.33
CA TYR A 189 -6.24 0.54 -11.57
C TYR A 189 -5.33 -0.68 -11.55
N GLY A 190 -5.89 -1.87 -11.33
CA GLY A 190 -5.12 -3.11 -11.33
C GLY A 190 -4.40 -3.36 -12.65
N ILE A 191 -5.11 -3.24 -13.78
CA ILE A 191 -4.55 -3.39 -15.14
C ILE A 191 -3.49 -2.35 -15.42
N SER A 192 -3.77 -1.07 -15.14
CA SER A 192 -2.84 0.04 -15.39
C SER A 192 -1.56 -0.07 -14.57
N LEU A 193 -1.62 -0.67 -13.38
CA LEU A 193 -0.48 -0.94 -12.51
C LEU A 193 0.21 -2.28 -12.80
N GLY A 194 -0.37 -3.12 -13.66
CA GLY A 194 0.08 -4.50 -13.86
C GLY A 194 -0.03 -5.34 -12.59
N THR A 195 -1.01 -5.04 -11.74
CA THR A 195 -1.24 -5.68 -10.44
C THR A 195 -2.44 -6.60 -10.45
N ARG A 196 -2.26 -7.79 -9.87
CA ARG A 196 -3.23 -8.89 -9.78
C ARG A 196 -4.35 -8.60 -8.79
N TYR A 197 -4.08 -7.83 -7.77
CA TYR A 197 -4.98 -7.67 -6.63
C TYR A 197 -5.41 -6.23 -6.48
N ALA A 198 -6.68 -6.04 -6.13
CA ALA A 198 -7.21 -4.76 -5.70
C ALA A 198 -8.15 -4.98 -4.50
N TRP A 199 -8.58 -3.90 -3.86
CA TRP A 199 -9.60 -3.99 -2.82
C TRP A 199 -10.48 -2.75 -2.77
N ILE A 200 -11.69 -2.94 -2.27
CA ILE A 200 -12.64 -1.88 -1.95
C ILE A 200 -13.05 -2.08 -0.50
N LEU A 201 -12.92 -1.04 0.33
CA LEU A 201 -13.33 -1.09 1.73
C LEU A 201 -14.43 -0.08 1.98
N THR A 202 -15.48 -0.55 2.64
CA THR A 202 -16.60 0.26 3.13
C THR A 202 -16.75 0.10 4.63
N ASP A 203 -17.60 0.92 5.22
CA ASP A 203 -18.04 0.80 6.62
C ASP A 203 -18.91 -0.45 6.87
N ALA A 204 -19.24 -1.24 5.83
CA ALA A 204 -19.98 -2.50 5.97
C ALA A 204 -19.13 -3.74 5.63
N GLU A 205 -18.13 -3.65 4.76
CA GLU A 205 -17.36 -4.79 4.31
C GLU A 205 -16.03 -4.43 3.64
N LEU A 206 -15.10 -5.37 3.64
CA LEU A 206 -13.95 -5.41 2.74
C LEU A 206 -14.26 -6.36 1.57
N VAL A 207 -14.06 -5.88 0.35
CA VAL A 207 -14.11 -6.69 -0.87
C VAL A 207 -12.70 -6.77 -1.44
N VAL A 208 -12.09 -7.95 -1.36
CA VAL A 208 -10.80 -8.22 -2.01
C VAL A 208 -11.04 -8.77 -3.40
N ILE A 209 -10.23 -8.34 -4.36
CA ILE A 209 -10.42 -8.60 -5.79
C ILE A 209 -9.15 -9.23 -6.36
N ARG A 210 -9.31 -10.32 -7.12
CA ARG A 210 -8.26 -10.92 -7.96
C ARG A 210 -8.65 -10.76 -9.43
N ILE A 211 -7.76 -10.12 -10.18
CA ILE A 211 -7.88 -9.82 -11.60
C ILE A 211 -7.15 -10.90 -12.37
N THR A 212 -7.81 -11.52 -13.35
CA THR A 212 -7.24 -12.57 -14.22
C THR A 212 -7.29 -12.09 -15.67
N ASN A 213 -6.29 -12.45 -16.47
CA ASN A 213 -6.33 -12.25 -17.92
C ASN A 213 -7.11 -13.38 -18.60
N SER A 214 -7.94 -13.07 -19.57
CA SER A 214 -8.63 -14.06 -20.39
C SER A 214 -7.67 -14.66 -21.42
N THR A 215 -7.81 -15.96 -21.69
CA THR A 215 -7.12 -16.65 -22.79
C THR A 215 -7.80 -16.44 -24.14
N ASP A 216 -9.02 -15.90 -24.16
CA ASP A 216 -9.81 -15.74 -25.38
C ASP A 216 -9.33 -14.55 -26.20
N ALA A 217 -8.39 -14.80 -27.12
CA ALA A 217 -7.89 -13.81 -28.08
C ALA A 217 -8.91 -13.44 -29.20
N ARG A 218 -10.09 -14.09 -29.25
CA ARG A 218 -11.06 -14.02 -30.35
C ARG A 218 -12.37 -13.31 -30.01
N ARG A 219 -12.36 -12.34 -29.09
CA ARG A 219 -13.57 -11.56 -28.83
C ARG A 219 -13.67 -10.39 -29.81
N SER A 220 -14.89 -10.20 -30.32
CA SER A 220 -15.26 -9.05 -31.16
C SER A 220 -14.83 -7.75 -30.47
N PRO A 221 -14.40 -6.70 -31.19
CA PRO A 221 -14.01 -5.43 -30.58
C PRO A 221 -15.10 -4.97 -29.60
N ARG A 222 -14.73 -4.80 -28.33
CA ARG A 222 -15.64 -4.25 -27.31
C ARG A 222 -16.15 -2.93 -27.85
N GLN A 223 -17.46 -2.82 -28.11
CA GLN A 223 -18.05 -1.52 -28.35
C GLN A 223 -17.84 -0.72 -27.06
N ALA A 224 -17.00 0.31 -27.14
CA ALA A 224 -16.98 1.33 -26.10
C ALA A 224 -18.41 1.80 -25.88
N ARG A 225 -18.84 1.97 -24.62
CA ARG A 225 -20.19 2.48 -24.34
C ARG A 225 -20.34 3.79 -25.09
N GLU A 226 -21.24 3.84 -26.07
CA GLU A 226 -21.67 5.11 -26.65
C GLU A 226 -22.50 5.82 -25.58
N VAL A 227 -21.86 6.70 -24.83
CA VAL A 227 -22.59 7.57 -23.92
C VAL A 227 -23.31 8.60 -24.78
N SER A 228 -24.61 8.37 -24.98
CA SER A 228 -25.53 9.40 -25.46
C SER A 228 -25.50 10.54 -24.44
N HIS A 229 -24.64 11.54 -24.69
CA HIS A 229 -24.74 12.82 -24.02
C HIS A 229 -25.99 13.51 -24.53
N ASN A 230 -27.15 13.21 -23.94
CA ASN A 230 -28.27 14.15 -23.94
C ASN A 230 -27.87 15.33 -23.05
N ARG A 231 -27.05 16.22 -23.60
CA ARG A 231 -26.81 17.54 -23.04
C ARG A 231 -28.16 18.23 -23.12
N VAL A 232 -28.87 18.31 -22.00
CA VAL A 232 -29.97 19.26 -21.83
C VAL A 232 -29.32 20.63 -21.97
N VAL A 233 -29.37 21.18 -23.18
CA VAL A 233 -28.95 22.55 -23.46
C VAL A 233 -30.01 23.43 -22.82
N SER A 234 -29.76 23.85 -21.59
CA SER A 234 -30.47 24.97 -21.01
C SER A 234 -30.18 26.18 -21.89
N ASN A 235 -31.16 26.56 -22.72
CA ASN A 235 -31.16 27.76 -23.52
C ASN A 235 -31.08 28.98 -22.61
N THR A 236 -29.88 29.51 -22.39
CA THR A 236 -29.65 30.96 -22.21
C THR A 236 -28.18 31.31 -22.50
N SER A 237 -27.98 31.98 -23.64
CA SER A 237 -27.04 33.09 -23.84
C SER A 237 -25.53 32.81 -24.10
N SER A 238 -25.18 32.93 -25.39
CA SER A 238 -24.10 33.79 -25.93
C SER A 238 -22.64 33.31 -25.97
N ILE A 239 -22.24 32.88 -27.17
CA ILE A 239 -21.03 33.26 -27.95
C ILE A 239 -19.67 33.13 -27.24
N SER A 240 -18.86 32.14 -27.67
CA SER A 240 -17.50 32.32 -28.24
C SER A 240 -16.74 30.99 -28.36
N GLN A 241 -15.97 30.85 -29.45
CA GLN A 241 -14.86 29.91 -29.69
C GLN A 241 -15.17 28.51 -30.25
N SER A 242 -15.47 28.55 -31.54
CA SER A 242 -15.16 27.48 -32.50
C SER A 242 -13.66 27.47 -32.83
N MET A 243 -13.11 26.25 -32.97
CA MET A 243 -11.83 25.88 -33.63
C MET A 243 -10.56 26.12 -32.78
N SER A 244 -9.83 25.11 -32.34
CA SER A 244 -9.13 24.16 -33.22
C SER A 244 -8.84 22.84 -32.51
N ALA A 245 -9.24 21.75 -33.17
CA ALA A 245 -8.69 20.43 -32.98
C ALA A 245 -7.25 20.42 -33.52
N MET A 246 -6.27 20.18 -32.65
CA MET A 246 -4.96 19.70 -33.07
C MET A 246 -4.64 18.43 -32.29
N SER A 247 -4.47 17.37 -33.08
CA SER A 247 -3.91 16.08 -32.71
C SER A 247 -2.56 16.29 -32.05
N ILE A 248 -2.42 15.92 -30.78
CA ILE A 248 -1.11 15.73 -30.15
C ILE A 248 -0.77 14.25 -30.31
N ASP A 249 0.13 13.98 -31.25
CA ASP A 249 0.86 12.73 -31.37
C ASP A 249 1.61 12.47 -30.06
N ASN A 250 1.15 11.46 -29.32
CA ASN A 250 1.73 11.06 -28.04
C ASN A 250 2.76 9.94 -28.24
N SER A 251 3.75 10.17 -29.09
CA SER A 251 4.82 9.21 -29.42
C SER A 251 6.19 9.75 -29.02
N ALA A 252 6.47 9.82 -27.71
CA ALA A 252 7.84 9.81 -27.17
C ALA A 252 7.79 9.77 -25.65
N TYR A 253 7.66 8.58 -25.04
CA TYR A 253 8.25 8.25 -23.72
C TYR A 253 8.03 6.75 -23.48
N SER A 254 8.85 5.93 -24.14
CA SER A 254 8.95 4.49 -23.94
C SER A 254 9.88 4.21 -22.75
N GLY A 255 9.34 4.33 -21.55
CA GLY A 255 9.93 3.82 -20.31
C GLY A 255 8.82 3.16 -19.50
N ARG A 256 8.39 1.96 -19.93
CA ARG A 256 7.37 1.15 -19.24
C ARG A 256 5.98 1.78 -19.04
N SER A 257 5.55 2.67 -19.93
CA SER A 257 4.13 2.94 -20.11
C SER A 257 3.47 1.68 -20.66
N GLY A 258 2.83 0.93 -19.76
CA GLY A 258 2.09 -0.29 -20.07
C GLY A 258 0.92 0.07 -20.97
N SER A 259 1.17 0.06 -22.28
CA SER A 259 0.10 0.02 -23.26
C SER A 259 -0.81 -1.14 -22.86
N SER A 260 -2.04 -0.82 -22.48
CA SER A 260 -3.14 -1.74 -22.19
C SER A 260 -3.48 -2.66 -23.38
N SER A 261 -2.73 -2.53 -24.49
CA SER A 261 -2.74 -3.36 -25.69
C SER A 261 -2.29 -4.80 -25.42
N GLY A 262 -3.09 -5.56 -24.67
CA GLY A 262 -2.88 -7.00 -24.52
C GLY A 262 -3.60 -7.64 -23.34
N ILE A 263 -4.06 -6.86 -22.36
CA ILE A 263 -4.83 -7.41 -21.23
C ILE A 263 -6.31 -7.41 -21.61
N ASN A 264 -6.87 -8.60 -21.70
CA ASN A 264 -8.30 -8.84 -21.86
C ASN A 264 -8.83 -9.40 -20.53
N PRO A 265 -9.30 -8.57 -19.59
CA PRO A 265 -9.68 -9.07 -18.27
C PRO A 265 -10.80 -10.10 -18.37
N ALA A 266 -10.65 -11.21 -17.64
CA ALA A 266 -11.69 -12.20 -17.41
C ALA A 266 -12.63 -11.74 -16.27
N SER A 267 -13.60 -12.57 -15.89
CA SER A 267 -14.45 -12.31 -14.72
C SER A 267 -13.60 -12.15 -13.45
N LEU A 268 -13.91 -11.12 -12.67
CA LEU A 268 -13.22 -10.83 -11.42
C LEU A 268 -13.54 -11.89 -10.37
N GLU A 269 -12.54 -12.29 -9.59
CA GLU A 269 -12.73 -13.11 -8.40
C GLU A 269 -12.80 -12.21 -7.17
N ILE A 270 -13.88 -12.31 -6.39
CA ILE A 270 -14.05 -11.51 -5.17
C ILE A 270 -14.23 -12.36 -3.92
N ALA A 271 -13.69 -11.90 -2.80
CA ALA A 271 -14.03 -12.38 -1.46
C ALA A 271 -14.50 -11.21 -0.60
N ARG A 272 -15.56 -11.45 0.17
CA ARG A 272 -16.22 -10.46 1.02
C ARG A 272 -15.92 -10.77 2.49
N ILE A 273 -15.55 -9.74 3.25
CA ILE A 273 -15.32 -9.84 4.69
C ILE A 273 -16.17 -8.77 5.36
N PRO A 274 -17.25 -9.14 6.08
CA PRO A 274 -18.11 -8.18 6.75
C PRO A 274 -17.36 -7.36 7.79
N TRP A 275 -17.76 -6.10 7.99
CA TRP A 275 -17.21 -5.23 9.04
C TRP A 275 -17.38 -5.83 10.44
N SER A 276 -18.47 -6.55 10.66
CA SER A 276 -18.79 -7.22 11.92
C SER A 276 -17.97 -8.49 12.18
N ALA A 277 -17.17 -8.96 11.21
CA ALA A 277 -16.39 -10.18 11.35
C ALA A 277 -15.43 -10.11 12.55
N GLY A 278 -15.31 -11.22 13.28
CA GLY A 278 -14.54 -11.32 14.54
C GLY A 278 -15.28 -10.81 15.78
N SER A 279 -16.46 -10.19 15.63
CA SER A 279 -17.30 -9.77 16.77
C SER A 279 -18.16 -10.90 17.32
N SER A 280 -18.37 -11.96 16.54
CA SER A 280 -19.16 -13.11 16.99
C SER A 280 -18.41 -13.81 18.11
N LYS A 281 -18.96 -13.75 19.33
CA LYS A 281 -18.65 -14.71 20.39
C LYS A 281 -19.21 -16.06 19.95
N SER A 282 -18.61 -16.70 18.94
CA SER A 282 -18.99 -18.06 18.56
C SER A 282 -18.69 -18.95 19.76
N SER A 283 -19.74 -19.21 20.53
CA SER A 283 -19.76 -20.07 21.70
C SER A 283 -19.62 -21.55 21.33
N LYS A 284 -19.53 -21.87 20.03
CA LYS A 284 -19.42 -23.24 19.51
C LYS A 284 -18.50 -23.29 18.28
N GLY A 285 -17.20 -23.16 18.50
CA GLY A 285 -16.20 -23.54 17.50
C GLY A 285 -14.95 -22.67 17.54
N LYS A 286 -13.80 -23.29 17.81
CA LYS A 286 -12.44 -22.73 17.80
C LYS A 286 -11.97 -22.26 16.40
N GLY A 287 -12.85 -21.71 15.56
CA GLY A 287 -12.48 -21.10 14.29
C GLY A 287 -12.24 -19.62 14.49
N ARG A 288 -11.01 -19.14 14.25
CA ARG A 288 -10.77 -17.69 14.13
C ARG A 288 -11.39 -17.25 12.80
N GLU A 289 -12.29 -16.27 12.87
CA GLU A 289 -12.95 -15.70 11.70
C GLU A 289 -12.00 -14.74 10.96
N MET A 290 -12.16 -14.59 9.65
CA MET A 290 -11.41 -13.60 8.87
C MET A 290 -11.89 -12.19 9.23
N THR A 291 -11.07 -11.40 9.91
CA THR A 291 -11.34 -9.96 10.12
C THR A 291 -10.89 -9.14 8.93
N ILE A 292 -11.36 -7.89 8.80
CA ILE A 292 -10.91 -6.96 7.75
C ILE A 292 -9.38 -6.76 7.81
N ASN A 293 -8.83 -6.63 9.02
CA ASN A 293 -7.39 -6.48 9.24
C ASN A 293 -6.58 -7.68 8.76
N LEU A 294 -7.07 -8.90 9.04
CA LEU A 294 -6.45 -10.12 8.50
C LEU A 294 -6.58 -10.18 6.97
N GLY A 295 -7.75 -9.83 6.41
CA GLY A 295 -7.97 -9.79 4.97
C GLY A 295 -6.99 -8.88 4.25
N LEU A 296 -6.86 -7.62 4.69
CA LEU A 296 -5.89 -6.67 4.14
C LEU A 296 -4.44 -7.16 4.31
N TYR A 297 -4.07 -7.67 5.49
CA TYR A 297 -2.73 -8.22 5.72
C TYR A 297 -2.40 -9.37 4.76
N PHE A 298 -3.32 -10.31 4.60
CA PHE A 298 -3.14 -11.45 3.70
C PHE A 298 -3.08 -11.03 2.24
N LEU A 299 -3.94 -10.10 1.82
CA LEU A 299 -3.90 -9.55 0.46
C LEU A 299 -2.54 -8.89 0.18
N ALA A 300 -2.00 -8.15 1.16
CA ALA A 300 -0.69 -7.52 1.04
C ALA A 300 0.45 -8.55 0.94
N GLN A 301 0.42 -9.61 1.74
CA GLN A 301 1.40 -10.68 1.62
C GLN A 301 1.32 -11.38 0.26
N LEU A 302 0.11 -11.68 -0.23
CA LEU A 302 -0.09 -12.27 -1.55
C LEU A 302 0.44 -11.36 -2.67
N ALA A 303 0.13 -10.07 -2.63
CA ALA A 303 0.62 -9.08 -3.59
C ALA A 303 2.15 -8.95 -3.57
N SER A 304 2.74 -9.08 -2.37
CA SER A 304 4.18 -9.02 -2.19
C SER A 304 4.91 -10.30 -2.59
N ASP A 305 4.23 -11.45 -2.57
CA ASP A 305 4.75 -12.71 -3.12
C ASP A 305 4.72 -12.69 -4.66
N ASP A 306 3.58 -12.30 -5.23
CA ASP A 306 3.38 -12.21 -6.68
C ASP A 306 2.14 -11.36 -7.02
N CYS A 307 2.39 -10.19 -7.60
CA CYS A 307 1.35 -9.26 -8.05
C CYS A 307 1.08 -9.31 -9.56
N THR A 308 1.65 -10.25 -10.33
CA THR A 308 1.53 -10.21 -11.79
C THR A 308 0.17 -10.69 -12.30
N ILE A 309 -0.42 -9.99 -13.28
CA ILE A 309 -1.65 -10.49 -13.93
C ILE A 309 -1.28 -11.69 -14.82
N SER A 310 -2.04 -12.79 -14.71
CA SER A 310 -1.84 -14.05 -15.43
C SER A 310 -3.19 -14.61 -15.86
N THR A 311 -3.18 -15.61 -16.74
CA THR A 311 -4.38 -16.32 -17.20
C THR A 311 -4.88 -17.37 -16.20
N SER A 312 -4.03 -17.78 -15.27
CA SER A 312 -4.37 -18.70 -14.18
C SER A 312 -3.44 -18.50 -13.00
N TYR A 313 -3.91 -18.90 -11.82
CA TYR A 313 -3.18 -18.79 -10.56
C TYR A 313 -3.15 -20.14 -9.85
N PRO A 314 -2.03 -20.50 -9.21
CA PRO A 314 -2.01 -21.66 -8.33
C PRO A 314 -2.95 -21.41 -7.14
N PRO A 315 -3.58 -22.46 -6.58
CA PRO A 315 -4.32 -22.33 -5.33
C PRO A 315 -3.44 -21.75 -4.22
N ILE A 316 -3.99 -20.83 -3.41
CA ILE A 316 -3.28 -20.19 -2.28
C ILE A 316 -2.64 -21.23 -1.36
N TYR A 317 -3.37 -22.32 -1.11
CA TYR A 317 -2.86 -23.46 -0.38
C TYR A 317 -3.22 -24.75 -1.12
N ALA A 318 -2.22 -25.39 -1.71
CA ALA A 318 -2.37 -26.78 -2.13
C ALA A 318 -2.47 -27.61 -0.84
N LYS A 319 -3.67 -28.11 -0.52
CA LYS A 319 -3.77 -29.20 0.45
C LYS A 319 -2.78 -30.25 -0.02
N SER A 320 -1.75 -30.54 0.77
CA SER A 320 -0.87 -31.67 0.51
C SER A 320 -1.81 -32.85 0.35
N SER A 321 -2.04 -33.26 -0.90
CA SER A 321 -2.66 -34.53 -1.19
C SER A 321 -1.78 -35.50 -0.44
N LYS A 322 -2.31 -36.09 0.63
CA LYS A 322 -1.62 -37.14 1.36
C LYS A 322 -1.28 -38.17 0.30
N VAL A 323 -0.04 -38.13 -0.19
CA VAL A 323 0.51 -39.20 -1.01
C VAL A 323 0.29 -40.44 -0.13
N PRO A 324 -0.44 -41.46 -0.62
CA PRO A 324 -0.60 -42.69 0.14
C PRO A 324 0.80 -43.11 0.54
N ARG A 325 1.04 -43.20 1.86
CA ARG A 325 2.36 -43.52 2.40
C ARG A 325 2.69 -44.93 1.90
N ALA A 326 3.38 -45.01 0.76
CA ALA A 326 4.02 -46.23 0.33
C ALA A 326 4.93 -46.65 1.49
N ALA A 327 4.78 -47.91 1.92
CA ALA A 327 5.47 -48.45 3.08
C ALA A 327 6.96 -48.12 3.00
N GLN A 328 7.43 -47.22 3.87
CA GLN A 328 8.85 -46.96 4.00
C GLN A 328 9.50 -48.22 4.57
N PRO A 329 10.58 -48.74 3.95
CA PRO A 329 11.39 -49.76 4.60
C PRO A 329 11.99 -49.19 5.91
N PRO A 330 12.23 -50.05 6.92
CA PRO A 330 12.72 -49.63 8.23
C PRO A 330 14.05 -48.89 8.10
N LEU A 331 14.12 -47.68 8.64
CA LEU A 331 15.34 -46.88 8.72
C LEU A 331 16.32 -47.51 9.73
N PRO A 332 17.61 -47.63 9.39
CA PRO A 332 18.64 -48.07 10.31
C PRO A 332 18.89 -47.03 11.41
N SER A 333 19.27 -47.55 12.59
CA SER A 333 19.59 -46.82 13.81
C SER A 333 20.69 -45.77 13.62
N THR A 334 20.41 -44.57 14.14
CA THR A 334 21.28 -43.38 14.26
C THR A 334 22.62 -43.64 14.96
N PRO A 335 23.69 -42.95 14.53
CA PRO A 335 24.77 -42.52 15.42
C PRO A 335 24.74 -41.00 15.70
N GLU A 336 25.00 -40.71 16.98
CA GLU A 336 25.69 -39.57 17.60
C GLU A 336 25.49 -38.12 17.13
N ALA A 337 25.13 -37.30 18.11
CA ALA A 337 24.95 -35.86 18.05
C ALA A 337 26.30 -35.12 17.95
N LEU A 338 26.37 -34.15 17.05
CA LEU A 338 27.40 -33.11 17.02
C LEU A 338 26.76 -31.81 17.53
N GLU A 339 27.25 -31.35 18.68
CA GLU A 339 26.90 -30.07 19.28
C GLU A 339 27.40 -28.91 18.41
N VAL A 340 26.51 -27.96 18.12
CA VAL A 340 26.85 -26.67 17.51
C VAL A 340 26.45 -25.57 18.50
N ALA A 341 27.44 -24.80 18.94
CA ALA A 341 27.27 -23.68 19.86
C ALA A 341 26.56 -22.48 19.19
N PRO A 342 25.71 -21.72 19.93
CA PRO A 342 25.09 -20.51 19.40
C PRO A 342 25.95 -19.25 19.62
N SER A 343 26.20 -18.51 18.54
CA SER A 343 26.78 -17.16 18.58
C SER A 343 25.69 -16.14 18.91
N VAL A 344 25.90 -15.34 19.96
CA VAL A 344 25.05 -14.22 20.40
C VAL A 344 25.56 -12.93 19.76
N TYR A 345 24.68 -12.11 19.16
CA TYR A 345 24.98 -10.73 18.79
C TYR A 345 24.06 -9.75 19.51
N TRP A 346 24.67 -8.72 20.10
CA TRP A 346 24.05 -7.52 20.65
C TRP A 346 24.16 -6.38 19.62
N ILE A 347 23.12 -5.55 19.48
CA ILE A 347 23.15 -4.29 18.73
C ILE A 347 22.65 -3.18 19.67
N PRO A 348 23.41 -2.08 19.88
CA PRO A 348 22.89 -0.88 20.50
C PRO A 348 22.75 0.30 19.52
N SER A 349 21.61 0.98 19.68
CA SER A 349 21.34 2.43 19.53
C SER A 349 21.34 3.10 18.16
N GLY A 350 20.45 4.10 18.04
CA GLY A 350 20.11 4.81 16.82
C GLY A 350 21.20 5.77 16.35
N GLU A 351 21.34 5.83 15.03
CA GLU A 351 22.37 6.59 14.33
C GLU A 351 21.80 7.88 13.74
N ILE A 352 22.60 8.94 13.78
CA ILE A 352 22.42 10.19 13.03
C ILE A 352 23.10 10.00 11.67
N PHE A 353 22.42 10.37 10.60
CA PHE A 353 22.96 10.28 9.24
C PHE A 353 23.46 11.64 8.77
N TRP A 354 24.60 11.67 8.09
CA TRP A 354 25.05 12.78 7.27
C TRP A 354 25.61 12.29 5.93
N ASP A 355 25.46 13.13 4.92
CA ASP A 355 26.02 12.91 3.58
C ASP A 355 26.79 14.16 3.14
N VAL A 356 27.84 13.96 2.34
CA VAL A 356 28.73 15.00 1.84
C VAL A 356 28.65 15.00 0.33
N ILE A 357 28.01 16.02 -0.22
CA ILE A 357 27.95 16.25 -1.68
C ILE A 357 28.73 17.54 -1.96
N GLY A 358 29.96 17.39 -2.42
CA GLY A 358 30.85 18.52 -2.71
C GLY A 358 31.41 19.19 -1.45
N ALA A 359 31.24 20.51 -1.32
CA ALA A 359 31.81 21.31 -0.24
C ALA A 359 30.89 21.45 1.00
N ASP A 360 29.68 20.91 0.94
CA ASP A 360 28.67 21.07 1.98
C ASP A 360 28.39 19.76 2.75
N ILE A 361 28.10 19.89 4.04
CA ILE A 361 27.73 18.80 4.94
C ILE A 361 26.26 18.97 5.32
N ASN A 362 25.45 17.95 5.08
CA ASN A 362 24.05 17.91 5.49
C ASN A 362 23.89 17.07 6.76
N ILE A 363 23.27 17.62 7.82
CA ILE A 363 23.03 16.93 9.10
C ILE A 363 21.52 16.81 9.33
N TYR A 364 21.05 15.61 9.65
CA TYR A 364 19.64 15.33 9.95
C TYR A 364 19.44 15.00 11.43
N ILE A 365 18.57 15.76 12.11
CA ILE A 365 18.24 15.55 13.53
C ILE A 365 16.74 15.23 13.67
N PRO A 366 16.36 14.06 14.22
CA PRO A 366 14.96 13.74 14.48
C PRO A 366 14.39 14.59 15.63
N GLY A 367 13.30 15.33 15.38
CA GLY A 367 12.47 15.96 16.43
C GLY A 367 12.43 17.49 16.48
N ALA A 368 13.01 18.21 15.52
CA ALA A 368 12.91 19.68 15.51
C ALA A 368 11.51 20.16 15.07
N THR A 369 10.82 20.92 15.93
CA THR A 369 9.53 21.56 15.64
C THR A 369 9.71 22.91 14.94
N VAL A 370 8.84 23.20 13.98
CA VAL A 370 8.87 24.40 13.11
C VAL A 370 7.90 25.45 13.64
N GLU A 371 8.37 26.67 13.90
CA GLU A 371 7.55 27.89 13.89
C GLU A 371 7.97 28.80 12.72
N GLN A 372 6.99 29.55 12.21
CA GLN A 372 6.88 30.14 10.87
C GLN A 372 7.83 31.31 10.57
N TRP A 373 8.10 31.60 9.28
CA TRP A 373 7.75 32.85 8.56
C TRP A 373 8.33 32.90 7.12
N GLU A 374 7.74 33.80 6.30
CA GLU A 374 7.73 33.91 4.83
C GLU A 374 8.92 34.66 4.20
N ASN A 375 9.38 34.24 3.00
CA ASN A 375 9.46 35.11 1.80
C ASN A 375 9.93 34.38 0.52
N GLU A 376 9.64 35.03 -0.59
CA GLU A 376 9.47 34.59 -1.98
C GLU A 376 10.73 34.10 -2.74
N GLY A 377 10.55 33.05 -3.56
CA GLY A 377 11.49 32.67 -4.64
C GLY A 377 11.53 31.17 -4.95
N GLU A 378 10.81 30.73 -5.99
CA GLU A 378 10.88 29.44 -6.74
C GLU A 378 10.73 28.09 -5.95
N PRO A 379 10.10 27.05 -6.53
CA PRO A 379 9.64 25.91 -5.77
C PRO A 379 10.72 24.85 -5.55
N GLY A 380 11.12 24.73 -4.28
CA GLY A 380 11.40 23.44 -3.66
C GLY A 380 12.87 23.09 -3.55
N TYR A 381 13.55 23.58 -2.50
CA TYR A 381 14.43 22.84 -1.59
C TYR A 381 14.71 23.71 -0.36
N ARG A 382 14.75 23.13 0.85
CA ARG A 382 15.27 23.82 2.05
C ARG A 382 16.70 23.34 2.28
N ILE A 383 17.66 24.16 1.88
CA ILE A 383 19.07 24.00 2.19
C ILE A 383 19.32 24.69 3.53
N THR A 384 19.90 24.00 4.51
CA THR A 384 20.48 24.68 5.68
C THR A 384 21.98 24.71 5.47
N THR A 385 22.46 25.64 4.66
CA THR A 385 23.87 25.95 4.58
C THR A 385 24.22 26.76 5.82
N ALA A 386 25.18 26.27 6.62
CA ALA A 386 25.76 27.03 7.72
C ALA A 386 26.70 28.11 7.16
N THR A 387 26.15 29.08 6.44
CA THR A 387 26.88 30.26 5.95
C THR A 387 26.17 31.54 6.35
N LYS A 388 25.82 31.62 7.64
CA LYS A 388 25.74 32.83 8.49
C LYS A 388 24.96 32.45 9.75
N ARG A 389 25.63 31.85 10.71
CA ARG A 389 25.17 31.90 12.10
C ARG A 389 26.13 32.78 12.88
N ASP A 390 25.61 33.51 13.85
CA ASP A 390 26.43 34.29 14.77
C ASP A 390 27.40 33.35 15.48
N LYS A 391 28.61 33.86 15.77
CA LYS A 391 29.68 33.09 16.41
C LYS A 391 29.21 32.52 17.75
N ASP A 392 28.32 33.20 18.44
CA ASP A 392 27.80 32.81 19.74
C ASP A 392 26.81 31.63 19.65
N GLU A 393 25.98 31.57 18.59
CA GLU A 393 25.10 30.42 18.33
C GLU A 393 25.87 29.16 17.96
N LEU A 394 26.91 29.31 17.13
CA LEU A 394 27.80 28.19 16.81
C LEU A 394 28.52 27.71 18.07
N THR A 395 28.96 28.63 18.94
CA THR A 395 29.63 28.29 20.21
C THR A 395 28.71 27.52 21.15
N MET A 396 27.43 27.90 21.26
CA MET A 396 26.44 27.16 22.05
C MET A 396 26.18 25.76 21.47
N MET A 397 26.00 25.66 20.15
CA MET A 397 25.78 24.37 19.49
C MET A 397 26.96 23.42 19.68
N PHE A 398 28.20 23.91 19.57
CA PHE A 398 29.39 23.11 19.84
C PHE A 398 29.53 22.73 21.33
N ALA A 399 29.08 23.58 22.26
CA ALA A 399 29.06 23.26 23.68
C ALA A 399 28.07 22.12 24.01
N ASP A 400 26.90 22.11 23.38
CA ASP A 400 25.92 21.03 23.55
C ASP A 400 26.42 19.71 22.95
N LEU A 401 27.01 19.73 21.74
CA LEU A 401 27.61 18.53 21.14
C LEU A 401 28.77 17.97 21.97
N LYS A 402 29.57 18.84 22.59
CA LYS A 402 30.64 18.43 23.51
C LYS A 402 30.08 17.81 24.79
N ARG A 403 28.95 18.31 25.32
CA ARG A 403 28.24 17.71 26.46
C ARG A 403 27.75 16.30 26.14
N ASP A 404 27.38 16.05 24.89
CA ASP A 404 26.93 14.74 24.40
C ASP A 404 28.09 13.80 24.02
N GLY A 405 29.33 14.17 24.35
CA GLY A 405 30.53 13.32 24.22
C GLY A 405 31.13 13.25 22.81
N ILE A 406 30.78 14.22 21.95
CA ILE A 406 31.30 14.36 20.59
C ILE A 406 32.42 15.40 20.61
N GLU A 407 33.65 14.94 20.38
CA GLU A 407 34.85 15.80 20.35
C GLU A 407 35.25 16.09 18.91
N TRP A 408 35.64 17.33 18.64
CA TRP A 408 35.97 17.81 17.30
C TRP A 408 37.37 18.42 17.29
N GLU A 409 38.16 18.15 16.26
CA GLU A 409 39.43 18.80 16.00
C GLU A 409 39.37 19.63 14.72
N LYS A 410 40.11 20.74 14.70
CA LYS A 410 40.18 21.64 13.54
C LYS A 410 41.44 21.32 12.73
N GLU A 411 41.27 20.72 11.57
CA GLU A 411 42.37 20.43 10.64
C GLU A 411 42.11 21.13 9.30
N GLY A 412 43.06 21.95 8.84
CA GLY A 412 42.95 22.62 7.53
C GLY A 412 41.71 23.52 7.34
N GLY A 413 41.16 24.07 8.43
CA GLY A 413 39.95 24.91 8.38
C GLY A 413 38.63 24.13 8.39
N LYS A 414 38.66 22.82 8.57
CA LYS A 414 37.48 21.94 8.69
C LYS A 414 37.43 21.34 10.10
N TYR A 415 36.22 21.14 10.63
CA TYR A 415 36.00 20.45 11.90
C TYR A 415 35.67 18.99 11.61
N ILE A 416 36.44 18.07 12.20
CA ILE A 416 36.31 16.63 11.99
C ILE A 416 36.14 15.98 13.38
N ASP A 417 35.25 14.98 13.48
CA ASP A 417 35.08 14.19 14.70
C ASP A 417 36.36 13.38 14.98
N SER A 418 36.95 13.61 16.16
CA SER A 418 38.23 13.00 16.56
C SER A 418 38.14 11.47 16.70
N LYS A 419 36.95 10.91 16.94
CA LYS A 419 36.75 9.45 17.07
C LYS A 419 36.75 8.74 15.72
N VAL A 420 36.42 9.42 14.63
CA VAL A 420 36.45 8.85 13.27
C VAL A 420 37.89 8.59 12.80
N HIS A 421 38.87 9.31 13.35
CA HIS A 421 40.29 9.07 13.08
C HIS A 421 40.80 7.71 13.60
N GLN A 422 40.15 7.12 14.60
CA GLN A 422 40.56 5.82 15.15
C GLN A 422 40.17 4.63 14.26
N ILE A 423 39.24 4.81 13.33
CA ILE A 423 38.71 3.72 12.47
C ILE A 423 39.46 3.64 11.13
N ARG A 424 40.11 4.72 10.68
CA ARG A 424 40.82 4.75 9.38
C ARG A 424 42.22 4.13 9.39
N SER A 425 42.77 3.72 10.52
CA SER A 425 44.06 3.01 10.58
C SER A 425 43.95 1.51 10.30
N TYR A 426 42.76 0.96 10.05
CA TYR A 426 42.55 -0.49 9.91
C TYR A 426 42.29 -1.02 8.50
N TYR A 427 42.12 -0.15 7.48
CA TYR A 427 41.93 -0.60 6.10
C TYR A 427 42.79 0.23 5.13
N GLY A 428 44.01 -0.24 4.92
CA GLY A 428 44.89 0.25 3.85
C GLY A 428 44.41 -0.24 2.48
N GLY A 429 44.19 0.69 1.56
CA GLY A 429 43.93 0.42 0.16
C GLY A 429 44.32 1.63 -0.69
N SER A 430 45.43 1.49 -1.41
CA SER A 430 46.09 2.51 -2.24
C SER A 430 45.21 3.02 -3.39
N TYR A 431 45.11 4.34 -3.53
CA TYR A 431 44.57 5.01 -4.71
C TYR A 431 45.67 5.24 -5.77
N ASN A 432 45.46 4.75 -6.99
CA ASN A 432 46.24 5.14 -8.16
C ASN A 432 45.60 6.37 -8.82
N SER A 433 46.42 7.39 -9.03
CA SER A 433 46.08 8.65 -9.72
C SER A 433 46.09 8.47 -11.24
N TYR A 434 45.05 8.97 -11.93
CA TYR A 434 45.13 9.34 -13.34
C TYR A 434 45.14 10.86 -13.47
N ARG A 435 46.22 11.38 -14.07
CA ARG A 435 46.32 12.76 -14.59
C ARG A 435 45.58 12.84 -15.92
N ALA A 436 44.81 13.90 -16.12
CA ALA A 436 44.44 14.37 -17.45
C ALA A 436 45.10 15.74 -17.69
N SER A 437 45.68 15.87 -18.88
CA SER A 437 46.10 17.09 -19.56
C SER A 437 44.93 17.94 -20.00
#